data_AF-A0A1B7MD82-F1
#
_entry.id   AF-A0A1B7MD82-F1
#
_cell.length_a   1.000
_cell.length_b   1.000
_cell.length_c   1.000
_cell.angle_alpha   90.00
_cell.angle_beta   90.00
_cell.angle_gamma   90.00
#
_symmetry.space_group_name_H-M   'P 1'
#
loop_
_entity.id
_entity.type
_entity.pdbx_description
1 polymer ?
#
loop_
_entity_poly.entity_id
_entity_poly.type
_entity_poly.pdbx_seq_one_letter_code
_entity_poly.pdbx_strand_id
1 'polypeptide(L)'
;MLNSISLGDVPGIPRIFLQPHDKVYINNSGAIKSKKEWVLETDGINLKTVMCIDSVDFTRMYSNSCIKVFNVLGIEAARTAIMRELRGVIEFDGSYINYRHLALLCDLMTHRGSLMAITRHGINRADTGTLMHCSFEETVEILME
;
A
#
# COMPACT_ATOMS: atom_id res chain seq x y z
N MET A 1 -0.72 -25.46 -24.18
CA MET A 1 -0.25 -26.47 -23.21
C MET A 1 1.05 -26.07 -22.51
N LEU A 2 2.00 -25.35 -23.15
CA LEU A 2 3.24 -24.94 -22.48
C LEU A 2 3.07 -23.79 -21.46
N ASN A 3 2.08 -22.91 -21.64
CA ASN A 3 1.87 -21.75 -20.74
C ASN A 3 1.21 -22.11 -19.38
N SER A 4 0.75 -23.35 -19.18
CA SER A 4 0.03 -23.76 -17.96
C SER A 4 0.91 -24.54 -16.97
N ILE A 5 2.16 -24.84 -17.32
CA ILE A 5 3.08 -25.59 -16.45
C ILE A 5 3.94 -24.57 -15.70
N SER A 6 3.79 -24.53 -14.37
CA SER A 6 4.65 -23.76 -13.47
C SER A 6 5.58 -24.72 -12.74
N LEU A 7 6.88 -24.44 -12.75
CA LEU A 7 7.90 -25.27 -12.09
C LEU A 7 8.48 -24.48 -10.91
N GLY A 8 7.99 -24.74 -9.70
CA GLY A 8 8.51 -24.15 -8.46
C GLY A 8 8.21 -22.66 -8.25
N ASP A 9 7.53 -22.02 -9.20
CA ASP A 9 7.25 -20.58 -9.16
C ASP A 9 5.95 -20.24 -8.43
N VAL A 10 5.95 -19.08 -7.78
CA VAL A 10 4.72 -18.44 -7.31
C VAL A 10 4.06 -17.73 -8.49
N PRO A 11 2.79 -18.02 -8.82
CA PRO A 11 2.11 -17.37 -9.92
C PRO A 11 2.00 -15.86 -9.65
N GLY A 12 2.27 -15.06 -10.68
CA GLY A 12 2.21 -13.60 -10.60
C GLY A 12 3.49 -12.91 -10.13
N ILE A 13 4.60 -13.66 -9.96
CA ILE A 13 5.93 -13.11 -9.66
C ILE A 13 6.94 -13.63 -10.70
N PRO A 14 7.11 -12.93 -11.84
CA PRO A 14 8.04 -13.34 -12.89
C PRO A 14 9.53 -13.22 -12.54
N ARG A 15 9.93 -12.24 -11.72
CA ARG A 15 11.34 -11.97 -11.43
C ARG A 15 11.54 -11.59 -9.97
N ILE A 16 12.69 -11.99 -9.43
CA ILE A 16 13.08 -11.70 -8.04
C ILE A 16 14.52 -11.20 -8.07
N PHE A 17 14.78 -10.12 -7.35
CA PHE A 17 16.08 -9.49 -7.18
C PHE A 17 16.52 -9.60 -5.73
N LEU A 18 17.80 -9.88 -5.52
CA LEU A 18 18.40 -9.93 -4.19
C LEU A 18 19.10 -8.60 -3.91
N GLN A 19 18.64 -7.87 -2.90
CA GLN A 19 19.24 -6.59 -2.51
C GLN A 19 19.68 -6.60 -1.04
N PRO A 20 20.88 -6.08 -0.72
CA PRO A 20 21.31 -5.93 0.65
C PRO A 20 20.65 -4.68 1.27
N HIS A 21 19.93 -4.85 2.37
CA HIS A 21 19.37 -3.77 3.19
C HIS A 21 20.05 -3.68 4.55
N ASP A 22 20.20 -2.47 5.06
CA ASP A 22 20.71 -2.22 6.41
C ASP A 22 19.59 -2.36 7.45
N LYS A 23 19.67 -3.38 8.30
CA LYS A 23 18.77 -3.59 9.43
C LYS A 23 19.35 -3.00 10.70
N VAL A 24 18.64 -2.03 11.24
CA VAL A 24 18.93 -1.45 12.57
C VAL A 24 18.40 -2.39 13.66
N TYR A 25 19.24 -2.72 14.63
CA TYR A 25 18.88 -3.55 15.78
C TYR A 25 19.55 -3.03 17.06
N ILE A 26 18.93 -3.33 18.20
CA ILE A 26 19.43 -2.94 19.52
C ILE A 26 20.22 -4.12 20.09
N ASN A 27 21.47 -3.90 20.45
CA ASN A 27 22.30 -4.89 21.13
C ASN A 27 21.88 -5.08 22.59
N ASN A 28 22.30 -6.19 23.20
CA ASN A 28 22.12 -6.44 24.65
C ASN A 28 22.72 -5.33 25.54
N SER A 29 23.65 -4.54 25.02
CA SER A 29 24.25 -3.37 25.69
C SER A 29 23.45 -2.06 25.51
N GLY A 30 22.29 -2.10 24.85
CA GLY A 30 21.46 -0.92 24.56
C GLY A 30 21.94 -0.08 23.37
N ALA A 31 23.07 -0.41 22.76
CA ALA A 31 23.59 0.31 21.59
C ALA A 31 22.81 -0.02 20.31
N ILE A 32 22.47 1.01 19.52
CA ILE A 32 21.87 0.87 18.19
C ILE A 32 22.98 0.51 17.20
N LYS A 33 22.87 -0.65 16.54
CA LYS A 33 23.79 -1.08 15.48
C LYS A 33 23.03 -1.39 14.20
N SER A 34 23.74 -1.32 13.08
CA SER A 34 23.23 -1.75 11.78
C SER A 34 23.91 -3.06 11.34
N LYS A 35 23.13 -3.98 10.78
CA LYS A 35 23.61 -5.21 10.13
C LYS A 35 22.99 -5.32 8.75
N LYS A 36 23.79 -5.68 7.75
CA LYS A 36 23.28 -5.99 6.41
C LYS A 36 22.50 -7.30 6.43
N GLU A 37 21.25 -7.24 5.98
CA GLU A 37 20.40 -8.39 5.70
C GLU A 37 20.06 -8.43 4.20
N TRP A 38 19.84 -9.63 3.68
CA TRP A 38 19.41 -9.80 2.29
C TRP A 38 17.89 -9.74 2.22
N VAL A 39 17.38 -8.93 1.30
CA VAL A 39 15.95 -8.76 1.03
C VAL A 39 15.68 -9.17 -0.41
N LEU A 40 14.53 -9.81 -0.62
CA LEU A 40 14.05 -10.19 -1.94
C LEU A 40 13.06 -9.12 -2.42
N GLU A 41 13.37 -8.47 -3.53
CA GLU A 41 12.46 -7.59 -4.24
C GLU A 41 11.84 -8.32 -5.42
N THR A 42 10.52 -8.25 -5.56
CA THR A 42 9.79 -9.00 -6.57
C THR A 42 9.23 -8.07 -7.64
N ASP A 43 9.40 -8.44 -8.91
CA ASP A 43 8.60 -7.92 -10.01
C ASP A 43 7.31 -8.74 -10.06
N GLY A 44 6.16 -8.10 -9.87
CA GLY A 44 4.87 -8.76 -9.68
C GLY A 44 4.43 -8.87 -8.22
N ILE A 45 3.15 -9.21 -8.01
CA ILE A 45 2.50 -9.15 -6.70
C ILE A 45 1.62 -10.38 -6.47
N ASN A 46 2.03 -11.21 -5.52
CA ASN A 46 1.17 -12.25 -4.95
C ASN A 46 1.39 -12.40 -3.44
N LEU A 47 0.94 -11.38 -2.70
CA LEU A 47 1.14 -11.26 -1.26
C LEU A 47 0.63 -12.48 -0.48
N LYS A 48 -0.58 -12.98 -0.83
CA LYS A 48 -1.22 -14.09 -0.12
C LYS A 48 -0.40 -15.38 -0.16
N THR A 49 0.09 -15.76 -1.34
CA THR A 49 0.86 -17.02 -1.49
C THR A 49 2.24 -16.90 -0.87
N VAL A 50 2.92 -15.76 -1.05
CA VAL A 50 4.29 -15.57 -0.53
C VAL A 50 4.33 -15.54 1.00
N MET A 51 3.30 -14.98 1.64
CA MET A 51 3.19 -15.00 3.11
C MET A 51 3.08 -16.40 3.71
N CYS A 52 2.70 -17.42 2.94
CA CYS A 52 2.57 -18.80 3.39
C CYS A 52 3.84 -19.64 3.19
N ILE A 53 4.94 -19.04 2.72
CA ILE A 53 6.20 -19.75 2.51
C ILE A 53 7.00 -19.77 3.82
N ASP A 54 7.34 -20.95 4.33
CA ASP A 54 7.99 -21.13 5.64
C ASP A 54 9.31 -20.35 5.81
N SER A 55 10.06 -20.17 4.72
CA SER A 55 11.34 -19.45 4.74
C SER A 55 11.20 -17.92 4.66
N VAL A 56 9.97 -17.40 4.50
CA VAL A 56 9.69 -15.96 4.36
C VAL A 56 9.16 -15.40 5.68
N ASP A 57 9.75 -14.28 6.10
CA ASP A 57 9.27 -13.55 7.27
C ASP A 57 8.02 -12.72 6.93
N PHE A 58 6.84 -13.31 7.15
CA PHE A 58 5.54 -12.69 6.87
C PHE A 58 5.28 -11.41 7.70
N THR A 59 5.97 -11.22 8.84
CA THR A 59 5.73 -10.07 9.73
C THR A 59 6.30 -8.76 9.19
N ARG A 60 7.33 -8.86 8.34
CA ARG A 60 8.03 -7.71 7.73
C ARG A 60 7.77 -7.58 6.24
N MET A 61 6.99 -8.49 5.65
CA MET A 61 6.68 -8.46 4.24
C MET A 61 5.89 -7.19 3.87
N TYR A 62 6.24 -6.59 2.74
CA TYR A 62 5.63 -5.36 2.25
C TYR A 62 5.25 -5.48 0.78
N SER A 63 4.23 -4.73 0.37
CA SER A 63 3.85 -4.56 -1.03
C SER A 63 3.47 -3.10 -1.29
N ASN A 64 3.92 -2.57 -2.42
CA ASN A 64 3.54 -1.24 -2.91
C ASN A 64 2.08 -1.14 -3.37
N SER A 65 1.39 -2.27 -3.56
CA SER A 65 -0.02 -2.27 -3.96
C SER A 65 -0.96 -2.21 -2.74
N CYS A 66 -1.44 -1.01 -2.44
CA CYS A 66 -2.37 -0.76 -1.34
C CYS A 66 -3.67 -1.59 -1.45
N ILE A 67 -4.13 -1.87 -2.67
CA ILE A 67 -5.33 -2.70 -2.93
C ILE A 67 -5.07 -4.16 -2.53
N LYS A 68 -3.89 -4.71 -2.86
CA LYS A 68 -3.54 -6.07 -2.48
C LYS A 68 -3.30 -6.20 -0.98
N VAL A 69 -2.70 -5.18 -0.36
CA VAL A 69 -2.59 -5.08 1.11
C VAL A 69 -3.98 -5.07 1.75
N PHE A 70 -4.91 -4.25 1.27
CA PHE A 70 -6.29 -4.23 1.77
C PHE A 70 -6.97 -5.61 1.69
N ASN A 71 -6.85 -6.29 0.56
CA ASN A 71 -7.49 -7.59 0.34
C ASN A 71 -6.92 -8.73 1.20
N VAL A 72 -5.67 -8.62 1.66
CA VAL A 72 -4.99 -9.69 2.42
C VAL A 72 -4.91 -9.36 3.91
N LEU A 73 -4.56 -8.13 4.26
CA LEU A 73 -4.27 -7.67 5.63
C LEU A 73 -5.35 -6.76 6.22
N GLY A 74 -6.30 -6.27 5.42
CA GLY A 74 -7.42 -5.43 5.88
C GLY A 74 -7.16 -3.92 5.83
N ILE A 75 -8.13 -3.14 6.34
CA ILE A 75 -8.21 -1.69 6.15
C ILE A 75 -7.11 -0.90 6.88
N GLU A 76 -6.76 -1.26 8.12
CA GLU A 76 -5.71 -0.56 8.87
C GLU A 76 -4.31 -0.78 8.29
N ALA A 77 -4.05 -2.00 7.78
CA ALA A 77 -2.82 -2.27 7.05
C ALA A 77 -2.76 -1.43 5.75
N ALA A 78 -3.88 -1.31 5.05
CA ALA A 78 -3.97 -0.47 3.85
C ALA A 78 -3.77 1.02 4.17
N ARG A 79 -4.33 1.52 5.26
CA ARG A 79 -4.12 2.90 5.75
C ARG A 79 -2.63 3.19 5.95
N THR A 80 -1.92 2.29 6.62
CA THR A 80 -0.48 2.43 6.87
C THR A 80 0.34 2.30 5.57
N ALA A 81 -0.06 1.42 4.66
CA ALA A 81 0.57 1.29 3.35
C ALA A 81 0.42 2.58 2.52
N ILE A 82 -0.78 3.17 2.45
CA ILE A 82 -1.03 4.44 1.74
C ILE A 82 -0.18 5.57 2.33
N MET A 83 -0.13 5.69 3.66
CA MET A 83 0.71 6.67 4.34
C MET A 83 2.19 6.51 3.95
N ARG A 84 2.70 5.27 3.92
CA ARG A 84 4.09 4.98 3.57
C ARG A 84 4.39 5.31 2.10
N GLU A 85 3.51 4.96 1.19
CA GLU A 85 3.65 5.25 -0.25
C GLU A 85 3.60 6.75 -0.53
N LEU A 86 2.62 7.47 0.02
CA LEU A 86 2.51 8.93 -0.13
C LEU A 86 3.75 9.64 0.39
N ARG A 87 4.20 9.25 1.59
CA ARG A 87 5.39 9.80 2.20
C ARG A 87 6.64 9.53 1.35
N GLY A 88 6.78 8.30 0.84
CA GLY A 88 7.90 7.91 -0.03
C GLY A 88 7.99 8.76 -1.29
N VAL A 89 6.86 9.09 -1.93
CA VAL A 89 6.85 9.95 -3.13
C VAL A 89 7.21 11.40 -2.81
N ILE A 90 6.68 11.95 -1.71
CA ILE A 90 6.91 13.36 -1.34
C ILE A 90 8.34 13.58 -0.84
N GLU A 91 8.84 12.69 0.01
CA GLU A 91 10.20 12.78 0.56
C GLU A 91 11.27 12.49 -0.49
N PHE A 92 10.94 11.76 -1.57
CA PHE A 92 11.84 11.51 -2.69
C PHE A 92 12.28 12.81 -3.38
N ASP A 93 11.40 13.80 -3.48
CA ASP A 93 11.70 15.13 -4.02
C ASP A 93 12.35 16.08 -2.98
N GLY A 94 12.65 15.58 -1.78
CA GLY A 94 13.20 16.37 -0.67
C GLY A 94 12.19 17.31 0.00
N SER A 95 10.92 17.26 -0.42
CA SER A 95 9.85 18.05 0.17
C SER A 95 9.39 17.45 1.50
N TYR A 96 9.03 18.31 2.45
CA TYR A 96 8.50 17.91 3.74
C TYR A 96 7.03 18.30 3.89
N ILE A 97 6.21 17.35 4.34
CA ILE A 97 4.82 17.59 4.74
C ILE A 97 4.62 17.08 6.16
N ASN A 98 3.95 17.88 6.98
CA ASN A 98 3.62 17.47 8.35
C ASN A 98 2.73 16.21 8.34
N TYR A 99 3.07 15.24 9.19
CA TYR A 99 2.33 13.99 9.38
C TYR A 99 0.81 14.19 9.47
N ARG A 100 0.34 15.26 10.13
CA ARG A 100 -1.09 15.52 10.32
C ARG A 100 -1.86 15.67 9.00
N HIS A 101 -1.26 16.25 7.96
CA HIS A 101 -1.91 16.41 6.66
C HIS A 101 -2.05 15.07 5.94
N LEU A 102 -0.98 14.27 5.95
CA LEU A 102 -0.99 12.94 5.34
C LEU A 102 -1.92 11.99 6.10
N ALA A 103 -1.95 12.08 7.43
CA ALA A 103 -2.83 11.27 8.28
C ALA A 103 -4.29 11.55 7.97
N LEU A 104 -4.67 12.82 7.91
CA LEU A 104 -6.04 13.22 7.60
C LEU A 104 -6.50 12.70 6.22
N LEU A 105 -5.63 12.76 5.22
CA LEU A 105 -5.92 12.22 3.88
C LEU A 105 -6.10 10.69 3.92
N CYS A 106 -5.18 9.97 4.58
CA CYS A 106 -5.25 8.51 4.70
C CYS A 106 -6.50 8.07 5.46
N ASP A 107 -6.87 8.78 6.53
CA ASP A 107 -8.07 8.54 7.32
C ASP A 107 -9.33 8.77 6.46
N LEU A 108 -9.38 9.87 5.70
CA LEU A 108 -10.48 10.14 4.78
C LEU A 108 -10.65 9.04 3.72
N MET A 109 -9.55 8.53 3.17
CA MET A 109 -9.57 7.44 2.20
C MET A 109 -10.01 6.08 2.78
N THR A 110 -9.94 5.89 4.10
CA THR A 110 -10.11 4.56 4.75
C THR A 110 -11.25 4.48 5.77
N HIS A 111 -11.81 5.61 6.22
CA HIS A 111 -12.78 5.66 7.33
C HIS A 111 -14.06 4.83 7.14
N ARG A 112 -14.45 4.51 5.89
CA ARG A 112 -15.68 3.78 5.57
C ARG A 112 -15.53 2.27 5.55
N GLY A 113 -14.34 1.74 5.87
CA GLY A 113 -14.05 0.31 5.78
C GLY A 113 -13.77 -0.20 4.36
N SER A 114 -13.80 0.68 3.36
CA SER A 114 -13.38 0.40 1.98
C SER A 114 -12.41 1.49 1.51
N LEU A 115 -11.51 1.13 0.59
CA LEU A 115 -10.62 2.10 -0.05
C LEU A 115 -11.42 3.04 -0.96
N MET A 116 -11.49 4.32 -0.57
CA MET A 116 -12.12 5.38 -1.35
C MET A 116 -11.06 6.13 -2.16
N ALA A 117 -11.18 6.11 -3.48
CA ALA A 117 -10.35 6.93 -4.35
C ALA A 117 -10.75 8.41 -4.24
N ILE A 118 -9.77 9.32 -4.29
CA ILE A 118 -10.03 10.76 -4.34
C ILE A 118 -10.23 11.18 -5.80
N THR A 119 -11.36 10.77 -6.35
CA THR A 119 -11.83 11.08 -7.71
C THR A 119 -13.34 11.31 -7.66
N ARG A 120 -13.95 11.83 -8.74
CA ARG A 120 -15.41 12.01 -8.81
C ARG A 120 -16.19 10.76 -8.41
N HIS A 121 -15.76 9.59 -8.88
CA HIS A 121 -16.43 8.32 -8.59
C HIS A 121 -16.29 7.84 -7.14
N GLY A 122 -15.23 8.27 -6.44
CA GLY A 122 -15.05 7.96 -5.02
C GLY A 122 -15.73 8.96 -4.11
N ILE A 123 -15.63 10.26 -4.43
CA ILE A 123 -16.26 11.35 -3.67
C ILE A 123 -17.78 11.32 -3.80
N ASN A 124 -18.34 10.92 -4.95
CA ASN A 124 -19.80 10.81 -5.12
C ASN A 124 -20.42 9.66 -4.32
N ARG A 125 -19.61 8.77 -3.75
CA ARG A 125 -20.09 7.79 -2.77
C ARG A 125 -20.19 8.40 -1.37
N ALA A 126 -19.60 9.57 -1.12
CA ALA A 126 -19.71 10.28 0.15
C ALA A 126 -21.18 10.61 0.47
N ASP A 127 -21.52 10.65 1.75
CA ASP A 127 -22.88 10.95 2.20
C ASP A 127 -22.95 12.47 2.37
N THR A 128 -22.94 13.16 1.23
CA THR A 128 -22.93 14.63 1.16
C THR A 128 -24.09 15.12 0.31
N GLY A 129 -24.48 16.38 0.48
CA GLY A 129 -25.64 16.91 -0.24
C GLY A 129 -25.43 16.97 -1.76
N THR A 130 -26.51 16.81 -2.52
CA THR A 130 -26.54 16.90 -3.99
C THR A 130 -25.86 18.16 -4.52
N LEU A 131 -26.06 19.30 -3.84
CA LEU A 131 -25.41 20.57 -4.19
C LEU A 131 -23.88 20.55 -4.01
N MET A 132 -23.37 19.78 -3.05
CA MET A 132 -21.93 19.60 -2.88
C MET A 132 -21.37 18.70 -3.98
N HIS A 133 -22.05 17.60 -4.29
CA HIS A 133 -21.64 16.71 -5.37
C HIS A 133 -21.63 17.42 -6.72
N CYS A 134 -22.67 18.19 -7.05
CA CYS A 134 -22.75 18.89 -8.33
C CYS A 134 -21.68 19.98 -8.48
N SER A 135 -21.04 20.41 -7.38
CA SER A 135 -19.92 21.35 -7.42
C SER A 135 -18.61 20.73 -7.94
N PHE A 136 -18.53 19.39 -8.05
CA PHE A 136 -17.33 18.67 -8.46
C PHE A 136 -17.60 17.69 -9.61
N GLU A 137 -17.02 17.98 -10.79
CA GLU A 137 -16.96 17.17 -12.02
C GLU A 137 -18.29 16.70 -12.69
N GLU A 138 -19.36 16.36 -11.97
CA GLU A 138 -20.59 15.71 -12.54
C GLU A 138 -21.89 16.56 -12.36
N THR A 139 -21.81 17.88 -12.55
CA THR A 139 -22.92 18.81 -12.23
C THR A 139 -24.28 18.47 -12.85
N VAL A 140 -24.33 18.22 -14.15
CA VAL A 140 -25.60 18.02 -14.88
C VAL A 140 -26.24 16.69 -14.52
N GLU A 141 -25.44 15.62 -14.43
CA GLU A 141 -25.93 14.28 -14.11
C GLU A 141 -26.50 14.24 -12.69
N ILE A 142 -25.80 14.80 -11.72
CA ILE A 142 -26.23 14.82 -10.30
C ILE A 142 -27.50 15.65 -10.08
N LEU A 143 -27.73 16.71 -10.85
CA LEU A 143 -28.92 17.56 -10.71
C LEU A 143 -30.15 17.01 -11.44
N MET A 144 -29.94 16.09 -12.40
CA MET A 144 -31.00 15.46 -13.20
C MET A 144 -31.39 14.08 -12.68
N GLU A 145 -30.58 13.49 -11.80
CA GLU A 145 -30.87 12.27 -11.03
C GLU A 145 -31.86 12.54 -9.87
#